data_AF-A0DZQ3-F1
#
_entry.id   AF-A0DZQ3-F1
#
_cell.length_a   1.000
_cell.length_b   1.000
_cell.length_c   1.000
_cell.angle_alpha   90.00
_cell.angle_beta   90.00
_cell.angle_gamma   90.00
#
_symmetry.space_group_name_H-M   'P 1'
#
loop_
_entity.id
_entity.type
_entity.pdbx_description
1 polymer ?
#
loop_
_entity_poly.entity_id
_entity_poly.type
_entity_poly.pdbx_seq_one_letter_code
_entity_poly.pdbx_strand_id
1 'polypeptide(L)'
;MHNYNVDHKYKFQTRIGNWFEEWELDETKKKDYLKNRQNGQLASIVKDTKTHFSLRLASLTFPQDEYIHFGFHLMLQNLKTQGYLSIDIQEKLKLQEEAYNITTAQTTQPTVRSVFVILPYTKEPNYYGDDILHYGQHFRVVANPRISNNKTFYLHSLPQTPTRCAKISRKQEVCAIESDVFNTVWKFEHADPKIRFEMEGQPIRSDDTVLIKHSFTQHWLASDDIVYQNDFGREREVFVHSYQCLNKTQNLIAEKEGRTTIDIPLRNQEPQNLWKFQVARKQNEEFDESVMDDNRNVKNLMIRVKQQITGKGAYGLRGLAKIFLEMDQNNNGVVEYNDFKWGLRNFGLTLSEDETKMIFQTFDKNGNGRIEFNEFLDAFRLQMSDKRLYYVQRAYASIEQKAGKVTLETMGRLINVKEHPDVLKGYKTERQVFQDFVSHWNKSNPDRVISFQEFGEFYQDVSSSVQQDETFEAILKKSWNL
;
A
#
# COMPACT_ATOMS: atom_id res chain seq x y z
N MET A 1 -1.76 -36.24 59.56
CA MET A 1 -1.91 -36.02 58.11
C MET A 1 -1.90 -34.53 57.85
N HIS A 2 -0.79 -33.95 57.39
CA HIS A 2 -0.73 -32.58 56.89
C HIS A 2 -0.15 -32.63 55.49
N ASN A 3 -1.03 -32.44 54.50
CA ASN A 3 -0.67 -32.25 53.10
C ASN A 3 -0.06 -30.85 52.95
N TYR A 4 1.27 -30.78 52.90
CA TYR A 4 1.98 -29.62 52.36
C TYR A 4 2.61 -30.06 51.04
N ASN A 5 1.83 -29.99 49.96
CA ASN A 5 2.36 -30.05 48.61
C ASN A 5 1.99 -28.74 47.92
N VAL A 6 2.75 -27.70 48.23
CA VAL A 6 2.75 -26.47 47.45
C VAL A 6 3.97 -26.56 46.54
N ASP A 7 3.77 -27.13 45.35
CA ASP A 7 4.78 -27.07 44.28
C ASP A 7 4.96 -25.61 43.88
N HIS A 8 5.90 -24.93 44.52
CA HIS A 8 6.29 -23.59 44.12
C HIS A 8 6.92 -23.66 42.72
N LYS A 9 6.23 -23.10 41.72
CA LYS A 9 6.79 -22.91 40.38
C LYS A 9 7.85 -21.81 40.43
N TYR A 10 9.09 -22.16 40.09
CA TYR A 10 10.21 -21.23 39.98
C TYR A 10 10.44 -20.88 38.51
N LYS A 11 10.93 -19.66 38.22
CA LYS A 11 11.38 -19.33 36.85
C LYS A 11 12.67 -20.09 36.54
N PHE A 12 12.94 -20.38 35.27
CA PHE A 12 14.19 -21.03 34.81
C PHE A 12 15.49 -20.35 35.27
N GLN A 13 15.44 -19.08 35.68
CA GLN A 13 16.59 -18.37 36.29
C GLN A 13 17.02 -19.01 37.62
N THR A 14 16.07 -19.61 38.33
CA THR A 14 16.31 -20.42 39.52
C THR A 14 16.43 -21.87 39.07
N ARG A 15 17.62 -22.46 39.22
CA ARG A 15 17.96 -23.79 38.70
C ARG A 15 17.32 -24.94 39.49
N ILE A 16 16.00 -24.99 39.53
CA ILE A 16 15.18 -25.97 40.25
C ILE A 16 14.24 -26.65 39.27
N GLY A 17 14.03 -27.96 39.41
CA GLY A 17 13.15 -28.72 38.53
C GLY A 17 13.66 -28.79 37.09
N ASN A 18 12.77 -28.64 36.11
CA ASN A 18 13.05 -28.68 34.68
C ASN A 18 13.52 -27.32 34.10
N TRP A 19 14.22 -26.51 34.91
CA TRP A 19 14.70 -25.18 34.54
C TRP A 19 15.49 -25.15 33.22
N PHE A 20 16.24 -26.22 32.90
CA PHE A 20 17.03 -26.29 31.67
C PHE A 20 16.15 -26.41 30.43
N GLU A 21 15.10 -27.25 30.49
CA GLU A 21 14.11 -27.41 29.40
C GLU A 21 13.33 -26.11 29.18
N GLU A 22 12.96 -25.41 30.26
CA GLU A 22 12.29 -24.11 30.17
C GLU A 22 13.19 -23.02 29.56
N TRP A 23 14.48 -23.00 29.93
CA TRP A 23 15.47 -22.09 29.34
C TRP A 23 15.71 -22.36 27.85
N GLU A 24 15.84 -23.62 27.46
CA GLU A 24 16.04 -24.02 26.06
C GLU A 24 14.82 -23.69 25.19
N LEU A 25 13.61 -23.87 25.73
CA LEU A 25 12.36 -23.45 25.09
C LEU A 25 12.33 -21.93 24.87
N ASP A 26 12.71 -21.13 25.88
CA ASP A 26 12.73 -19.67 25.80
C ASP A 26 13.76 -19.17 24.77
N GLU A 27 14.97 -19.73 24.78
CA GLU A 27 16.00 -19.42 23.79
C GLU A 27 15.56 -19.80 22.37
N THR A 28 14.89 -20.94 22.19
CA THR A 28 14.36 -21.36 20.89
C THR A 28 13.28 -20.41 20.40
N LYS A 29 12.33 -20.01 21.27
CA LYS A 29 11.30 -19.01 20.95
C LYS A 29 11.91 -17.66 20.58
N LYS A 30 12.95 -17.22 21.29
CA LYS A 30 13.65 -15.96 21.02
C LYS A 30 14.39 -15.99 19.68
N LYS A 31 15.04 -17.10 19.35
CA LYS A 31 15.69 -17.30 18.04
C LYS A 31 14.67 -17.28 16.90
N ASP A 32 13.53 -17.96 17.07
CA ASP A 32 12.45 -17.96 16.08
C ASP A 32 11.86 -16.55 15.89
N TYR A 33 11.62 -15.82 16.98
CA TYR A 33 11.19 -14.42 16.93
C TYR A 33 12.18 -13.52 16.19
N LEU A 34 13.48 -13.63 16.49
CA LEU A 34 14.53 -12.82 15.84
C LEU A 34 14.63 -13.14 14.35
N LYS A 35 14.54 -14.42 13.98
CA LYS A 35 14.52 -14.87 12.58
C LYS A 35 13.30 -14.32 11.84
N ASN A 36 12.11 -14.44 12.42
CA ASN A 36 10.87 -13.92 11.84
C ASN A 36 10.88 -12.39 11.75
N ARG A 37 11.53 -11.69 12.69
CA ARG A 37 11.73 -10.24 12.65
C ARG A 37 12.66 -9.81 11.52
N GLN A 38 13.81 -10.46 11.38
CA GLN A 38 14.78 -10.16 10.32
C GLN A 38 14.18 -10.42 8.93
N ASN A 39 13.34 -11.45 8.81
CA ASN A 39 12.65 -11.79 7.56
C ASN A 39 11.37 -10.96 7.31
N GLY A 40 10.98 -10.07 8.25
CA GLY A 40 9.73 -9.29 8.14
C GLY A 40 8.45 -10.13 8.20
N GLN A 41 8.51 -11.37 8.72
CA GLN A 41 7.42 -12.34 8.77
C GLN A 41 6.64 -12.31 10.10
N LEU A 42 7.02 -11.43 11.03
CA LEU A 42 6.24 -11.22 12.24
C LEU A 42 4.81 -10.81 11.89
N ALA A 43 3.84 -11.54 12.44
CA ALA A 43 2.42 -11.30 12.18
C ALA A 43 2.00 -9.85 12.46
N SER A 44 2.57 -9.21 13.49
CA SER A 44 2.35 -7.79 13.78
C SER A 44 2.84 -6.88 12.64
N ILE A 45 4.07 -7.07 12.18
CA ILE A 45 4.65 -6.26 11.09
C ILE A 45 3.86 -6.44 9.79
N VAL A 46 3.51 -7.68 9.45
CA VAL A 46 2.72 -7.99 8.25
C VAL A 46 1.33 -7.34 8.32
N LYS A 47 0.68 -7.43 9.48
CA LYS A 47 -0.62 -6.81 9.74
C LYS A 47 -0.53 -5.29 9.64
N ASP A 48 0.41 -4.66 10.35
CA ASP A 48 0.62 -3.21 10.35
C ASP A 48 0.90 -2.68 8.94
N THR A 49 1.72 -3.40 8.17
CA THR A 49 2.02 -3.03 6.77
C THR A 49 0.77 -3.04 5.89
N LYS A 50 -0.08 -4.06 6.02
CA LYS A 50 -1.34 -4.16 5.26
C LYS A 50 -2.37 -3.11 5.70
N THR A 51 -2.44 -2.83 7.00
CA THR A 51 -3.31 -1.79 7.55
C THR A 51 -2.86 -0.42 7.07
N HIS A 52 -1.56 -0.13 7.11
CA HIS A 52 -0.98 1.08 6.55
C HIS A 52 -1.24 1.22 5.04
N PHE A 53 -1.17 0.13 4.28
CA PHE A 53 -1.48 0.15 2.86
C PHE A 53 -2.93 0.59 2.59
N SER A 54 -3.88 0.11 3.40
CA SER A 54 -5.31 0.43 3.29
C SER A 54 -5.62 1.86 3.75
N LEU A 55 -4.83 2.39 4.68
CA LEU A 55 -4.95 3.75 5.24
C LEU A 55 -4.18 4.82 4.47
N ARG A 56 -3.56 4.48 3.33
CA ARG A 56 -2.94 5.48 2.45
C ARG A 56 -3.99 6.50 2.03
N LEU A 57 -3.60 7.77 1.97
CA LEU A 57 -4.48 8.83 1.48
C LEU A 57 -4.84 8.59 0.01
N ALA A 58 -6.09 8.92 -0.31
CA ALA A 58 -6.63 8.91 -1.66
C ALA A 58 -7.24 10.29 -1.95
N SER A 59 -7.27 10.70 -3.21
CA SER A 59 -7.95 11.93 -3.60
C SER A 59 -9.45 11.72 -3.77
N LEU A 60 -10.20 12.81 -3.66
CA LEU A 60 -11.59 12.88 -4.08
C LEU A 60 -11.64 13.71 -5.36
N THR A 61 -12.56 13.39 -6.26
CA THR A 61 -12.78 14.18 -7.47
C THR A 61 -13.46 15.50 -7.10
N PHE A 62 -13.05 16.60 -7.74
CA PHE A 62 -13.69 17.89 -7.59
C PHE A 62 -14.79 18.02 -8.67
N PRO A 63 -16.07 18.18 -8.31
CA PRO A 63 -17.13 18.41 -9.29
C PRO A 63 -16.88 19.72 -10.04
N GLN A 64 -16.85 19.67 -11.37
CA GLN A 64 -16.74 20.88 -12.20
C GLN A 64 -18.09 21.62 -12.29
N ASP A 65 -19.18 20.90 -12.06
CA ASP A 65 -20.54 21.41 -11.92
C ASP A 65 -21.18 20.91 -10.60
N GLU A 66 -22.48 21.07 -10.45
CA GLU A 66 -23.18 20.69 -9.21
C GLU A 66 -23.49 19.18 -9.12
N TYR A 67 -23.20 18.39 -10.16
CA TYR A 67 -23.67 17.02 -10.31
C TYR A 67 -22.60 15.97 -10.02
N ILE A 68 -23.04 14.74 -9.78
CA ILE A 68 -22.15 13.57 -9.68
C ILE A 68 -22.03 12.94 -11.06
N HIS A 69 -20.79 12.75 -11.55
CA HIS A 69 -20.52 12.03 -12.78
C HIS A 69 -19.95 10.63 -12.49
N PHE A 70 -20.10 9.73 -13.46
CA PHE A 70 -19.42 8.45 -13.45
C PHE A 70 -17.90 8.61 -13.43
N GLY A 71 -17.21 7.74 -12.69
CA GLY A 71 -15.75 7.79 -12.51
C GLY A 71 -15.29 8.69 -11.36
N PHE A 72 -16.19 9.44 -10.71
CA PHE A 72 -15.85 10.24 -9.55
C PHE A 72 -15.36 9.38 -8.39
N HIS A 73 -14.24 9.79 -7.80
CA HIS A 73 -13.71 9.28 -6.55
C HIS A 73 -14.40 10.02 -5.41
N LEU A 74 -15.24 9.32 -4.66
CA LEU A 74 -16.06 9.90 -3.61
C LEU A 74 -16.09 9.01 -2.36
N MET A 75 -16.52 9.57 -1.24
CA MET A 75 -16.88 8.80 -0.05
C MET A 75 -18.39 8.85 0.16
N LEU A 76 -18.95 7.78 0.72
CA LEU A 76 -20.37 7.68 1.05
C LEU A 76 -20.52 7.72 2.57
N GLN A 77 -21.09 8.81 3.10
CA GLN A 77 -21.34 8.98 4.52
C GLN A 77 -22.74 8.49 4.88
N ASN A 78 -22.87 7.66 5.92
CA ASN A 78 -24.17 7.24 6.44
C ASN A 78 -24.70 8.25 7.47
N LEU A 79 -25.98 8.65 7.39
CA LEU A 79 -26.53 9.65 8.31
C LEU A 79 -26.82 9.13 9.72
N LYS A 80 -27.01 7.82 9.92
CA LYS A 80 -27.18 7.26 11.26
C LYS A 80 -25.85 7.17 11.99
N THR A 81 -24.86 6.52 11.39
CA THR A 81 -23.58 6.27 12.06
C THR A 81 -22.61 7.44 11.97
N GLN A 82 -22.85 8.39 11.05
CA GLN A 82 -21.94 9.48 10.66
C GLN A 82 -20.59 8.98 10.08
N GLY A 83 -20.42 7.67 9.94
CA GLY A 83 -19.23 7.04 9.37
C GLY A 83 -19.32 6.94 7.85
N TYR A 84 -18.17 6.67 7.24
CA TYR A 84 -18.04 6.49 5.80
C TYR A 84 -17.93 5.02 5.44
N LEU A 85 -18.56 4.62 4.34
CA LEU A 85 -18.41 3.28 3.78
C LEU A 85 -16.93 2.95 3.63
N SER A 86 -16.51 1.76 4.05
CA SER A 86 -15.11 1.34 4.02
C SER A 86 -14.97 -0.15 3.77
N ILE A 87 -13.95 -0.53 3.01
CA ILE A 87 -13.61 -1.93 2.71
C ILE A 87 -12.48 -2.44 3.59
N ASP A 88 -12.62 -3.65 4.11
CA ASP A 88 -11.54 -4.40 4.74
C ASP A 88 -11.11 -5.57 3.86
N ILE A 89 -10.08 -5.33 3.03
CA ILE A 89 -9.51 -6.36 2.14
C ILE A 89 -8.72 -7.45 2.89
N GLN A 90 -8.54 -7.32 4.21
CA GLN A 90 -7.87 -8.33 5.02
C GLN A 90 -8.87 -9.33 5.62
N GLU A 91 -10.09 -8.89 5.91
CA GLU A 91 -11.16 -9.75 6.43
C GLU A 91 -11.94 -10.41 5.29
N LYS A 92 -11.44 -11.58 4.85
CA LYS A 92 -12.14 -12.44 3.89
C LYS A 92 -13.34 -13.12 4.54
N LEU A 93 -14.52 -12.96 3.95
CA LEU A 93 -15.74 -13.61 4.38
C LEU A 93 -15.78 -15.07 3.93
N LYS A 94 -16.54 -15.90 4.67
CA LYS A 94 -16.72 -17.33 4.37
C LYS A 94 -17.73 -17.54 3.25
N LEU A 95 -17.39 -17.12 2.05
CA LEU A 95 -18.19 -17.30 0.83
C LEU A 95 -17.46 -18.21 -0.18
N GLN A 96 -18.19 -18.72 -1.18
CA GLN A 96 -17.61 -19.55 -2.25
C GLN A 96 -16.64 -18.75 -3.13
N GLU A 97 -16.83 -17.43 -3.22
CA GLU A 97 -15.95 -16.49 -3.92
C GLU A 97 -15.12 -15.65 -2.96
N GLU A 98 -14.07 -15.00 -3.47
CA GLU A 98 -13.30 -14.03 -2.69
C GLU A 98 -14.15 -12.80 -2.38
N ALA A 99 -14.66 -12.76 -1.16
CA ALA A 99 -15.49 -11.67 -0.66
C ALA A 99 -14.85 -11.01 0.56
N TYR A 100 -14.92 -9.68 0.61
CA TYR A 100 -14.29 -8.85 1.63
C TYR A 100 -15.33 -8.03 2.38
N ASN A 101 -15.10 -7.84 3.68
CA ASN A 101 -16.05 -7.18 4.54
C ASN A 101 -16.20 -5.68 4.22
N ILE A 102 -17.41 -5.15 4.43
CA ILE A 102 -17.76 -3.73 4.27
C ILE A 102 -18.37 -3.23 5.59
N THR A 103 -17.92 -2.06 6.03
CA THR A 103 -18.33 -1.41 7.28
C THR A 103 -18.54 0.09 7.05
N THR A 104 -19.05 0.81 8.07
CA THR A 104 -18.84 2.26 8.16
C THR A 104 -17.80 2.59 9.21
N ALA A 105 -16.79 3.37 8.81
CA ALA A 105 -15.67 3.78 9.64
C ALA A 105 -15.74 5.28 9.95
N GLN A 106 -15.37 5.64 11.17
CA GLN A 106 -15.15 7.04 11.53
C GLN A 106 -13.77 7.44 10.99
N THR A 107 -13.74 8.18 9.89
CA THR A 107 -12.50 8.70 9.29
C THR A 107 -12.59 10.20 9.09
N THR A 108 -11.48 10.90 9.32
CA THR A 108 -11.36 12.35 9.14
C THR A 108 -10.75 12.71 7.78
N GLN A 109 -10.11 11.75 7.10
CA GLN A 109 -9.43 11.96 5.82
C GLN A 109 -9.83 10.87 4.81
N PRO A 110 -9.86 11.18 3.50
CA PRO A 110 -10.07 10.19 2.47
C PRO A 110 -8.87 9.23 2.38
N THR A 111 -9.16 7.93 2.44
CA THR A 111 -8.15 6.87 2.33
C THR A 111 -8.55 5.89 1.23
N VAL A 112 -7.59 5.11 0.74
CA VAL A 112 -7.83 4.09 -0.29
C VAL A 112 -8.96 3.14 0.10
N ARG A 113 -9.13 2.78 1.39
CA ARG A 113 -10.24 1.92 1.84
C ARG A 113 -11.60 2.60 1.94
N SER A 114 -11.65 3.93 2.04
CA SER A 114 -12.89 4.68 2.28
C SER A 114 -13.40 5.41 1.02
N VAL A 115 -12.56 5.51 -0.01
CA VAL A 115 -12.89 6.09 -1.31
C VAL A 115 -13.42 5.01 -2.24
N PHE A 116 -14.53 5.31 -2.89
CA PHE A 116 -15.18 4.44 -3.88
C PHE A 116 -15.38 5.22 -5.18
N VAL A 117 -15.47 4.47 -6.27
CA VAL A 117 -15.73 4.98 -7.62
C VAL A 117 -17.08 4.46 -8.07
N ILE A 118 -17.92 5.34 -8.62
CA ILE A 118 -19.20 4.95 -9.20
C ILE A 118 -18.99 4.73 -10.69
N LEU A 119 -19.23 3.51 -11.17
CA LEU A 119 -19.06 3.13 -12.58
C LEU A 119 -20.41 2.79 -13.23
N PRO A 120 -20.56 3.07 -14.54
CA PRO A 120 -21.77 2.75 -15.28
C PRO A 120 -21.97 1.24 -15.38
N TYR A 121 -23.23 0.80 -15.38
CA TYR A 121 -23.58 -0.59 -15.67
C TYR A 121 -23.59 -0.83 -17.18
N THR A 122 -22.46 -1.27 -17.73
CA THR A 122 -22.22 -1.37 -19.19
C THR A 122 -23.08 -2.40 -19.94
N LYS A 123 -23.82 -3.27 -19.23
CA LYS A 123 -24.73 -4.24 -19.87
C LYS A 123 -26.08 -3.62 -20.22
N GLU A 124 -26.35 -2.40 -19.78
CA GLU A 124 -27.48 -1.58 -20.21
C GLU A 124 -26.99 -0.42 -21.09
N PRO A 125 -27.75 -0.02 -22.11
CA PRO A 125 -27.38 1.13 -22.94
C PRO A 125 -27.46 2.41 -22.12
N ASN A 126 -26.59 3.38 -22.42
CA ASN A 126 -26.68 4.71 -21.83
C ASN A 126 -27.85 5.47 -22.46
N TYR A 127 -28.99 5.48 -21.77
CA TYR A 127 -30.21 6.15 -22.23
C TYR A 127 -30.13 7.68 -22.20
N TYR A 128 -29.23 8.26 -21.39
CA TYR A 128 -29.10 9.71 -21.21
C TYR A 128 -28.04 10.34 -22.12
N GLY A 129 -27.04 9.55 -22.53
CA GLY A 129 -26.02 9.98 -23.49
C GLY A 129 -24.97 10.94 -22.94
N ASP A 130 -24.99 11.21 -21.64
CA ASP A 130 -23.99 11.96 -20.89
C ASP A 130 -23.25 11.05 -19.88
N ASP A 131 -22.32 11.63 -19.12
CA ASP A 131 -21.58 10.97 -18.04
C ASP A 131 -22.14 11.30 -16.65
N ILE A 132 -23.27 12.01 -16.58
CA ILE A 132 -23.94 12.41 -15.34
C ILE A 132 -24.72 11.23 -14.77
N LEU A 133 -24.66 11.06 -13.45
CA LEU A 133 -25.42 10.04 -12.76
C LEU A 133 -26.85 10.52 -12.50
N HIS A 134 -27.82 9.72 -12.94
CA HIS A 134 -29.25 10.03 -12.79
C HIS A 134 -29.92 9.13 -11.76
N TYR A 135 -30.94 9.64 -11.07
CA TYR A 135 -31.78 8.84 -10.19
C TYR A 135 -32.45 7.69 -10.96
N GLY A 136 -32.52 6.51 -10.34
CA GLY A 136 -33.06 5.30 -10.96
C GLY A 136 -32.09 4.58 -11.90
N GLN A 137 -31.01 5.23 -12.35
CA GLN A 137 -30.02 4.63 -13.24
C GLN A 137 -29.20 3.53 -12.54
N HIS A 138 -28.96 2.43 -13.23
CA HIS A 138 -28.13 1.34 -12.73
C HIS A 138 -26.63 1.68 -12.79
N PHE A 139 -25.94 1.40 -11.69
CA PHE A 139 -24.51 1.60 -11.57
C PHE A 139 -23.88 0.53 -10.68
N ARG A 140 -22.55 0.60 -10.56
CA ARG A 140 -21.76 -0.19 -9.63
C ARG A 140 -20.94 0.70 -8.72
N VAL A 141 -20.90 0.35 -7.44
CA VAL A 141 -19.98 0.94 -6.46
C VAL A 141 -18.73 0.09 -6.45
N VAL A 142 -17.59 0.70 -6.76
CA VAL A 142 -16.30 0.02 -6.91
C VAL A 142 -15.32 0.56 -5.88
N ALA A 143 -14.62 -0.31 -5.16
CA ALA A 143 -13.56 0.13 -4.24
C ALA A 143 -12.46 0.85 -5.02
N ASN A 144 -11.77 1.81 -4.38
CA ASN A 144 -10.65 2.52 -5.02
C ASN A 144 -9.68 1.50 -5.66
N PRO A 145 -9.33 1.63 -6.96
CA PRO A 145 -8.45 0.68 -7.66
C PRO A 145 -7.13 0.42 -6.94
N ARG A 146 -6.63 1.39 -6.17
CA ARG A 146 -5.37 1.28 -5.43
C ARG A 146 -5.46 0.37 -4.20
N ILE A 147 -6.64 -0.12 -3.84
CA ILE A 147 -6.83 -1.09 -2.75
C ILE A 147 -6.23 -2.46 -3.09
N SER A 148 -6.04 -2.75 -4.38
CA SER A 148 -5.42 -3.98 -4.86
C SER A 148 -4.77 -3.77 -6.21
N ASN A 149 -3.54 -4.24 -6.39
CA ASN A 149 -2.75 -3.93 -7.59
C ASN A 149 -3.39 -4.40 -8.91
N ASN A 150 -4.22 -5.45 -8.91
CA ASN A 150 -4.76 -6.05 -10.15
C ASN A 150 -6.23 -6.51 -10.04
N LYS A 151 -6.92 -6.22 -8.93
CA LYS A 151 -8.30 -6.70 -8.72
C LYS A 151 -9.23 -5.53 -8.49
N THR A 152 -10.37 -5.58 -9.19
CA THR A 152 -11.45 -4.62 -9.01
C THR A 152 -12.48 -5.24 -8.07
N PHE A 153 -12.88 -4.51 -7.04
CA PHE A 153 -13.86 -5.01 -6.07
C PHE A 153 -15.17 -4.22 -6.15
N TYR A 154 -16.26 -4.93 -6.38
CA TYR A 154 -17.60 -4.39 -6.52
C TYR A 154 -18.41 -4.61 -5.25
N LEU A 155 -19.14 -3.60 -4.79
CA LEU A 155 -20.11 -3.73 -3.71
C LEU A 155 -21.20 -4.73 -4.12
N HIS A 156 -21.43 -5.71 -3.28
CA HIS A 156 -22.23 -6.89 -3.57
C HIS A 156 -23.15 -7.23 -2.41
N SER A 157 -24.32 -7.78 -2.73
CA SER A 157 -25.20 -8.37 -1.74
C SER A 157 -26.03 -9.50 -2.33
N LEU A 158 -26.46 -10.44 -1.50
CA LEU A 158 -27.32 -11.56 -1.89
C LEU A 158 -28.45 -11.70 -0.89
N PRO A 159 -29.60 -12.27 -1.28
CA PRO A 159 -30.71 -12.53 -0.37
C PRO A 159 -30.25 -13.26 0.89
N GLN A 160 -30.81 -12.84 2.03
CA GLN A 160 -30.52 -13.41 3.33
C GLN A 160 -30.95 -14.88 3.38
N THR A 161 -30.05 -15.73 3.87
CA THR A 161 -30.35 -17.13 4.20
C THR A 161 -29.81 -17.46 5.60
N PRO A 162 -30.18 -18.60 6.22
CA PRO A 162 -29.62 -19.00 7.50
C PRO A 162 -28.08 -19.11 7.50
N THR A 163 -27.48 -19.39 6.34
CA THR A 163 -26.03 -19.52 6.16
C THR A 163 -25.37 -18.25 5.60
N ARG A 164 -26.15 -17.32 5.04
CA ARG A 164 -25.68 -16.07 4.43
C ARG A 164 -26.41 -14.88 5.03
N CYS A 165 -25.79 -14.28 6.04
CA CYS A 165 -26.31 -13.11 6.71
C CYS A 165 -25.15 -12.34 7.35
N ALA A 166 -25.37 -11.05 7.60
CA ALA A 166 -24.43 -10.19 8.30
C ALA A 166 -24.06 -10.80 9.66
N LYS A 167 -22.78 -10.71 10.01
CA LYS A 167 -22.14 -11.43 11.12
C LYS A 167 -22.84 -11.20 12.47
N ILE A 168 -23.31 -9.98 12.72
CA ILE A 168 -23.86 -9.53 14.00
C ILE A 168 -25.37 -9.39 13.92
N SER A 169 -25.89 -8.54 13.04
CA SER A 169 -27.33 -8.26 12.94
C SER A 169 -28.16 -9.37 12.32
N ARG A 170 -27.51 -10.33 11.65
CA ARG A 170 -28.16 -11.39 10.84
C ARG A 170 -29.00 -10.85 9.69
N LYS A 171 -28.82 -9.60 9.26
CA LYS A 171 -29.50 -9.03 8.10
C LYS A 171 -28.86 -9.47 6.79
N GLN A 172 -29.37 -8.98 5.66
CA GLN A 172 -28.78 -9.27 4.35
C GLN A 172 -27.34 -8.72 4.29
N GLU A 173 -26.36 -9.61 4.09
CA GLU A 173 -24.93 -9.29 4.12
C GLU A 173 -24.54 -8.38 2.94
N VAL A 174 -23.64 -7.44 3.20
CA VAL A 174 -23.00 -6.61 2.17
C VAL A 174 -21.50 -6.87 2.23
N CYS A 175 -20.91 -7.10 1.06
CA CYS A 175 -19.48 -7.35 0.94
C CYS A 175 -18.95 -6.81 -0.39
N ALA A 176 -17.65 -6.92 -0.61
CA ALA A 176 -17.02 -6.59 -1.88
C ALA A 176 -16.46 -7.85 -2.55
N ILE A 177 -16.75 -8.06 -3.84
CA ILE A 177 -16.31 -9.24 -4.62
C ILE A 177 -15.65 -8.81 -5.92
N GLU A 178 -14.86 -9.69 -6.52
CA GLU A 178 -14.19 -9.43 -7.81
C GLU A 178 -15.11 -9.65 -9.03
N SER A 179 -16.12 -10.52 -8.90
CA SER A 179 -16.96 -10.96 -10.01
C SER A 179 -17.93 -9.88 -10.51
N ASP A 180 -17.95 -9.68 -11.84
CA ASP A 180 -18.96 -8.89 -12.55
C ASP A 180 -20.29 -9.68 -12.66
N VAL A 181 -21.13 -9.58 -11.63
CA VAL A 181 -22.47 -10.21 -11.59
C VAL A 181 -23.57 -9.18 -11.39
N PHE A 182 -24.83 -9.56 -11.62
CA PHE A 182 -25.97 -8.63 -11.46
C PHE A 182 -26.21 -8.21 -10.00
N ASN A 183 -25.81 -9.05 -9.05
CA ASN A 183 -25.88 -8.77 -7.61
C ASN A 183 -24.88 -7.70 -7.13
N THR A 184 -24.14 -7.05 -8.04
CA THR A 184 -23.30 -5.88 -7.77
C THR A 184 -23.92 -4.59 -8.30
N VAL A 185 -25.14 -4.66 -8.84
CA VAL A 185 -25.86 -3.53 -9.42
C VAL A 185 -26.71 -2.84 -8.37
N TRP A 186 -26.57 -1.53 -8.33
CA TRP A 186 -27.27 -0.63 -7.42
C TRP A 186 -27.91 0.51 -8.21
N LYS A 187 -28.86 1.20 -7.59
CA LYS A 187 -29.42 2.46 -8.10
C LYS A 187 -29.63 3.44 -6.96
N PHE A 188 -29.58 4.72 -7.27
CA PHE A 188 -29.91 5.78 -6.32
C PHE A 188 -31.38 6.10 -6.45
N GLU A 189 -32.04 6.28 -5.31
CA GLU A 189 -33.39 6.80 -5.22
C GLU A 189 -33.38 8.05 -4.34
N HIS A 190 -34.28 8.99 -4.63
CA HIS A 190 -34.40 10.21 -3.84
C HIS A 190 -34.87 9.90 -2.40
N ALA A 191 -34.31 10.62 -1.41
CA ALA A 191 -34.60 10.40 0.00
C ALA A 191 -36.06 10.65 0.39
N ASP A 192 -36.66 11.72 -0.15
CA ASP A 192 -38.09 12.00 0.06
C ASP A 192 -38.95 11.08 -0.82
N PRO A 193 -39.78 10.20 -0.23
CA PRO A 193 -40.65 9.30 -0.97
C PRO A 193 -41.75 10.01 -1.77
N LYS A 194 -42.09 11.26 -1.44
CA LYS A 194 -43.19 11.99 -2.10
C LYS A 194 -42.85 12.46 -3.50
N ILE A 195 -41.57 12.72 -3.77
CA ILE A 195 -41.07 13.20 -5.06
C ILE A 195 -40.18 12.19 -5.76
N ARG A 196 -40.06 10.96 -5.22
CA ARG A 196 -39.13 9.96 -5.73
C ARG A 196 -39.44 9.54 -7.16
N PHE A 197 -40.72 9.54 -7.53
CA PHE A 197 -41.16 9.21 -8.88
C PHE A 197 -40.80 10.34 -9.87
N GLU A 198 -41.05 11.59 -9.48
CA GLU A 198 -40.74 12.78 -10.28
C GLU A 198 -39.23 12.99 -10.45
N MET A 199 -38.44 12.56 -9.47
CA MET A 199 -36.98 12.62 -9.53
C MET A 199 -36.36 11.51 -10.38
N GLU A 200 -37.12 10.48 -10.79
CA GLU A 200 -36.58 9.41 -11.63
C GLU A 200 -36.06 9.96 -12.97
N GLY A 201 -34.82 9.60 -13.33
CA GLY A 201 -34.13 10.12 -14.50
C GLY A 201 -33.64 11.57 -14.39
N GLN A 202 -33.77 12.23 -13.23
CA GLN A 202 -33.14 13.53 -12.98
C GLN A 202 -31.68 13.38 -12.54
N PRO A 203 -30.80 14.33 -12.89
CA PRO A 203 -29.39 14.29 -12.49
C PRO A 203 -29.24 14.44 -10.97
N ILE A 204 -28.28 13.72 -10.39
CA ILE A 204 -28.03 13.71 -8.95
C ILE A 204 -27.03 14.80 -8.60
N ARG A 205 -27.38 15.68 -7.65
CA ARG A 205 -26.50 16.75 -7.19
C ARG A 205 -25.52 16.22 -6.13
N SER A 206 -24.35 16.85 -6.06
CA SER A 206 -23.28 16.48 -5.15
C SER A 206 -23.60 16.69 -3.66
N ASP A 207 -24.58 17.55 -3.34
CA ASP A 207 -25.06 17.82 -1.98
C ASP A 207 -26.31 17.00 -1.59
N ASP A 208 -26.85 16.21 -2.52
CA ASP A 208 -28.06 15.44 -2.28
C ASP A 208 -27.88 14.36 -1.20
N THR A 209 -28.98 14.12 -0.49
CA THR A 209 -29.12 12.93 0.36
C THR A 209 -29.87 11.86 -0.41
N VAL A 210 -29.29 10.68 -0.50
CA VAL A 210 -29.78 9.60 -1.38
C VAL A 210 -30.01 8.31 -0.62
N LEU A 211 -30.88 7.48 -1.18
CA LEU A 211 -31.03 6.07 -0.84
C LEU A 211 -30.25 5.24 -1.85
N ILE A 212 -29.52 4.22 -1.38
CA ILE A 212 -28.77 3.30 -2.25
C ILE A 212 -29.52 1.97 -2.28
N LYS A 213 -30.18 1.65 -3.39
CA LYS A 213 -31.00 0.44 -3.51
C LYS A 213 -30.25 -0.65 -4.23
N HIS A 214 -30.27 -1.85 -3.66
CA HIS A 214 -29.75 -3.05 -4.31
C HIS A 214 -30.73 -3.51 -5.38
N SER A 215 -30.31 -3.52 -6.65
CA SER A 215 -31.23 -3.78 -7.77
C SER A 215 -31.80 -5.20 -7.77
N PHE A 216 -31.09 -6.18 -7.22
CA PHE A 216 -31.62 -7.55 -7.18
C PHE A 216 -32.65 -7.76 -6.06
N THR A 217 -32.40 -7.27 -4.84
CA THR A 217 -33.32 -7.49 -3.71
C THR A 217 -34.30 -6.36 -3.44
N GLN A 218 -34.18 -5.24 -4.16
CA GLN A 218 -35.06 -4.06 -4.04
C GLN A 218 -35.11 -3.46 -2.63
N HIS A 219 -34.10 -3.74 -1.81
CA HIS A 219 -33.92 -3.18 -0.47
C HIS A 219 -32.75 -2.20 -0.45
N TRP A 220 -32.74 -1.29 0.54
CA TRP A 220 -31.73 -0.24 0.63
C TRP A 220 -30.54 -0.64 1.50
N LEU A 221 -29.36 -0.14 1.12
CA LEU A 221 -28.16 -0.18 1.92
C LEU A 221 -28.39 0.57 3.24
N ALA A 222 -27.92 -0.01 4.33
CA ALA A 222 -28.08 0.53 5.66
C ALA A 222 -26.82 0.36 6.51
N SER A 223 -26.63 1.27 7.45
CA SER A 223 -25.74 1.08 8.59
C SER A 223 -26.45 1.60 9.85
N ASP A 224 -26.20 0.95 10.98
CA ASP A 224 -26.81 1.31 12.26
C ASP A 224 -25.76 1.24 13.36
N ASP A 225 -26.12 1.61 14.60
CA ASP A 225 -25.22 1.62 15.75
C ASP A 225 -24.87 0.20 16.27
N ILE A 226 -24.55 -0.71 15.36
CA ILE A 226 -24.12 -2.09 15.60
C ILE A 226 -22.61 -2.13 15.49
N VAL A 227 -21.93 -2.22 16.63
CA VAL A 227 -20.47 -2.18 16.71
C VAL A 227 -19.88 -3.41 16.03
N TYR A 228 -19.00 -3.17 15.05
CA TYR A 228 -18.20 -4.19 14.38
C TYR A 228 -16.74 -4.01 14.75
N GLN A 229 -16.12 -5.02 15.36
CA GLN A 229 -14.72 -4.97 15.77
C GLN A 229 -13.83 -5.59 14.69
N ASN A 230 -12.93 -4.80 14.11
CA ASN A 230 -11.90 -5.26 13.18
C ASN A 230 -10.53 -4.66 13.51
N ASP A 231 -9.58 -4.86 12.60
CA ASP A 231 -8.19 -4.43 12.74
C ASP A 231 -8.00 -2.91 12.63
N PHE A 232 -9.01 -2.21 12.13
CA PHE A 232 -9.03 -0.75 11.98
C PHE A 232 -9.72 -0.08 13.18
N GLY A 233 -10.49 -0.83 13.98
CA GLY A 233 -11.05 -0.39 15.24
C GLY A 233 -12.50 -0.81 15.46
N ARG A 234 -13.25 0.09 16.11
CA ARG A 234 -14.69 -0.09 16.42
C ARG A 234 -15.53 0.61 15.35
N GLU A 235 -15.74 -0.09 14.25
CA GLU A 235 -16.54 0.37 13.12
C GLU A 235 -18.03 0.00 13.33
N ARG A 236 -18.86 0.21 12.32
CA ARG A 236 -20.28 -0.19 12.34
C ARG A 236 -20.60 -1.14 11.19
N GLU A 237 -21.46 -2.10 11.48
CA GLU A 237 -21.89 -3.08 10.48
C GLU A 237 -22.69 -2.41 9.36
N VAL A 238 -22.46 -2.86 8.12
CA VAL A 238 -23.22 -2.46 6.93
C VAL A 238 -23.96 -3.67 6.40
N PHE A 239 -25.21 -3.46 6.00
CA PHE A 239 -26.10 -4.52 5.54
C PHE A 239 -27.18 -3.93 4.62
N VAL A 240 -27.93 -4.79 3.93
CA VAL A 240 -29.13 -4.36 3.20
C VAL A 240 -30.37 -4.58 4.09
N HIS A 241 -31.11 -3.51 4.34
CA HIS A 241 -32.36 -3.54 5.12
C HIS A 241 -33.15 -2.25 4.94
N SER A 242 -34.47 -2.36 4.77
CA SER A 242 -35.36 -1.21 4.61
C SER A 242 -35.92 -0.74 5.96
N TYR A 243 -35.28 0.22 6.60
CA TYR A 243 -35.88 0.93 7.72
C TYR A 243 -36.92 1.93 7.21
N GLN A 244 -38.09 1.92 7.84
CA GLN A 244 -39.21 2.77 7.50
C GLN A 244 -39.88 3.26 8.77
N CYS A 245 -40.46 4.46 8.73
CA CYS A 245 -41.26 4.96 9.83
C CYS A 245 -42.43 4.01 10.14
N LEU A 246 -42.73 3.81 11.43
CA LEU A 246 -43.81 2.91 11.88
C LEU A 246 -45.22 3.48 11.72
N ASN A 247 -45.32 4.75 11.31
CA ASN A 247 -46.59 5.44 11.14
C ASN A 247 -47.45 4.73 10.08
N LYS A 248 -48.74 4.56 10.41
CA LYS A 248 -49.71 4.07 9.43
C LYS A 248 -49.81 5.08 8.29
N THR A 249 -49.85 4.58 7.07
CA THR A 249 -50.08 5.38 5.87
C THR A 249 -51.42 5.00 5.26
N GLN A 250 -52.06 5.93 4.57
CA GLN A 250 -53.35 5.72 3.91
C GLN A 250 -53.17 5.32 2.43
N ASN A 251 -52.18 4.49 2.13
CA ASN A 251 -51.80 4.14 0.74
C ASN A 251 -52.98 3.59 -0.06
N LEU A 252 -53.78 2.70 0.55
CA LEU A 252 -54.93 2.09 -0.13
C LEU A 252 -56.01 3.13 -0.53
N ILE A 253 -56.18 4.18 0.29
CA ILE A 253 -57.11 5.27 -0.01
C ILE A 253 -56.52 6.13 -1.13
N ALA A 254 -55.25 6.51 -1.03
CA ALA A 254 -54.56 7.31 -2.03
C ALA A 254 -54.50 6.62 -3.40
N GLU A 255 -54.29 5.31 -3.44
CA GLU A 255 -54.33 4.48 -4.65
C GLU A 255 -55.74 4.43 -5.25
N LYS A 256 -56.77 4.16 -4.43
CA LYS A 256 -58.17 4.17 -4.87
C LYS A 256 -58.59 5.52 -5.47
N GLU A 257 -58.07 6.61 -4.93
CA GLU A 257 -58.34 7.98 -5.39
C GLU A 257 -57.45 8.41 -6.56
N GLY A 258 -56.52 7.55 -7.02
CA GLY A 258 -55.62 7.83 -8.13
C GLY A 258 -54.53 8.86 -7.81
N ARG A 259 -54.27 9.15 -6.53
CA ARG A 259 -53.22 10.09 -6.10
C ARG A 259 -51.84 9.45 -6.08
N THR A 260 -51.75 8.13 -5.94
CA THR A 260 -50.47 7.39 -5.86
C THR A 260 -50.58 6.02 -6.54
N THR A 261 -49.46 5.46 -6.99
CA THR A 261 -49.37 4.09 -7.49
C THR A 261 -48.87 3.13 -6.41
N ILE A 262 -49.04 1.83 -6.63
CA ILE A 262 -48.52 0.76 -5.75
C ILE A 262 -46.99 0.81 -5.61
N ASP A 263 -46.30 1.36 -6.61
CA ASP A 263 -44.84 1.38 -6.70
C ASP A 263 -44.18 2.48 -5.86
N ILE A 264 -44.97 3.38 -5.24
CA ILE A 264 -44.45 4.50 -4.44
C ILE A 264 -44.64 4.21 -2.94
N PRO A 265 -43.62 3.68 -2.24
CA PRO A 265 -43.69 3.52 -0.80
C PRO A 265 -43.65 4.89 -0.11
N LEU A 266 -44.82 5.37 0.33
CA LEU A 266 -45.01 6.67 1.01
C LEU A 266 -44.34 6.78 2.40
N ARG A 267 -43.80 5.68 2.93
CA ARG A 267 -43.13 5.72 4.24
C ARG A 267 -41.73 6.28 4.07
N ASN A 268 -41.41 7.27 4.88
CA ASN A 268 -40.07 7.84 4.99
C ASN A 268 -39.10 6.76 5.49
N GLN A 269 -37.92 6.77 4.89
CA GLN A 269 -36.80 5.93 5.29
C GLN A 269 -36.08 6.60 6.48
N GLU A 270 -35.66 5.79 7.44
CA GLU A 270 -34.94 6.27 8.62
C GLU A 270 -33.48 6.60 8.28
N PRO A 271 -32.76 7.38 9.12
CA PRO A 271 -31.37 7.79 8.85
C PRO A 271 -30.37 6.66 8.55
N GLN A 272 -30.67 5.43 8.98
CA GLN A 272 -29.88 4.23 8.67
C GLN A 272 -29.72 4.02 7.17
N ASN A 273 -30.74 4.37 6.39
CA ASN A 273 -30.75 4.18 4.94
C ASN A 273 -30.28 5.39 4.15
N LEU A 274 -30.10 6.54 4.81
CA LEU A 274 -29.76 7.79 4.13
C LEU A 274 -28.23 7.95 4.04
N TRP A 275 -27.77 8.25 2.83
CA TRP A 275 -26.36 8.45 2.52
C TRP A 275 -26.12 9.81 1.87
N LYS A 276 -24.96 10.40 2.15
CA LYS A 276 -24.48 11.63 1.52
C LYS A 276 -23.18 11.40 0.79
N PHE A 277 -23.01 12.08 -0.33
CA PHE A 277 -21.74 12.13 -1.02
C PHE A 277 -20.76 13.05 -0.30
N GLN A 278 -19.50 12.66 -0.30
CA GLN A 278 -18.38 13.52 0.07
C GLN A 278 -17.39 13.50 -1.09
N VAL A 279 -17.32 14.65 -1.77
CA VAL A 279 -16.44 14.95 -2.90
C VAL A 279 -15.39 15.99 -2.48
N ALA A 280 -14.41 16.31 -3.33
CA ALA A 280 -13.43 17.36 -3.02
C ALA A 280 -14.12 18.73 -2.97
N ARG A 281 -13.66 19.62 -2.08
CA ARG A 281 -14.23 20.97 -1.95
C ARG A 281 -13.47 22.02 -2.75
N LYS A 282 -12.24 21.72 -3.14
CA LYS A 282 -11.37 22.61 -3.91
C LYS A 282 -10.68 21.84 -5.01
N GLN A 283 -10.52 22.46 -6.18
CA GLN A 283 -9.81 21.89 -7.31
C GLN A 283 -8.34 21.51 -6.97
N ASN A 284 -7.68 22.28 -6.10
CA ASN A 284 -6.30 21.98 -5.67
C ASN A 284 -6.18 20.76 -4.73
N GLU A 285 -7.30 20.14 -4.33
CA GLU A 285 -7.34 18.88 -3.58
C GLU A 285 -7.40 17.65 -4.52
N GLU A 286 -7.58 17.86 -5.84
CA GLU A 286 -7.29 16.85 -6.86
C GLU A 286 -5.79 16.62 -6.91
N PHE A 287 -5.33 15.71 -6.07
CA PHE A 287 -3.97 15.22 -6.11
C PHE A 287 -3.82 14.25 -7.30
N ASP A 288 -2.78 14.45 -8.12
CA ASP A 288 -2.43 13.53 -9.20
C ASP A 288 -1.94 12.19 -8.61
N GLU A 289 -2.85 11.22 -8.55
CA GLU A 289 -2.57 9.90 -7.98
C GLU A 289 -1.56 9.11 -8.82
N SER A 290 -1.41 9.43 -10.13
CA SER A 290 -0.50 8.72 -11.05
C SER A 290 0.97 8.97 -10.72
N VAL A 291 1.31 10.18 -10.26
CA VAL A 291 2.68 10.58 -9.88
C VAL A 291 3.19 9.81 -8.65
N MET A 292 2.27 9.37 -7.78
CA MET A 292 2.61 8.53 -6.63
C MET A 292 2.69 7.04 -6.98
N ASP A 293 1.88 6.54 -7.92
CA ASP A 293 1.81 5.11 -8.23
C ASP A 293 2.96 4.66 -9.14
N ASP A 294 3.39 5.42 -10.14
CA ASP A 294 4.55 5.01 -10.96
C ASP A 294 5.83 4.95 -10.11
N ASN A 295 6.08 6.00 -9.31
CA ASN A 295 7.28 6.06 -8.48
C ASN A 295 7.26 5.09 -7.29
N ARG A 296 6.09 4.75 -6.72
CA ARG A 296 6.01 3.79 -5.60
C ARG A 296 5.87 2.35 -6.08
N ASN A 297 5.15 2.08 -7.16
CA ASN A 297 5.03 0.73 -7.73
C ASN A 297 6.38 0.27 -8.27
N VAL A 298 7.06 1.10 -9.06
CA VAL A 298 8.42 0.78 -9.55
C VAL A 298 9.41 0.64 -8.40
N LYS A 299 9.40 1.51 -7.38
CA LYS A 299 10.27 1.34 -6.19
C LYS A 299 9.96 0.06 -5.42
N ASN A 300 8.70 -0.29 -5.21
CA ASN A 300 8.30 -1.50 -4.47
C ASN A 300 8.59 -2.78 -5.27
N LEU A 301 8.34 -2.78 -6.57
CA LEU A 301 8.72 -3.84 -7.50
C LEU A 301 10.25 -4.00 -7.50
N MET A 302 11.00 -2.89 -7.56
CA MET A 302 12.45 -2.89 -7.49
C MET A 302 12.96 -3.47 -6.16
N ILE A 303 12.32 -3.13 -5.04
CA ILE A 303 12.64 -3.72 -3.72
C ILE A 303 12.40 -5.23 -3.74
N ARG A 304 11.26 -5.71 -4.28
CA ARG A 304 10.99 -7.16 -4.40
C ARG A 304 12.00 -7.88 -5.27
N VAL A 305 12.34 -7.30 -6.42
CA VAL A 305 13.35 -7.83 -7.34
C VAL A 305 14.70 -7.93 -6.63
N LYS A 306 15.12 -6.85 -5.95
CA LYS A 306 16.34 -6.80 -5.15
C LYS A 306 16.36 -7.86 -4.05
N GLN A 307 15.30 -7.94 -3.24
CA GLN A 307 15.20 -8.90 -2.15
C GLN A 307 15.28 -10.34 -2.65
N GLN A 308 14.64 -10.67 -3.77
CA GLN A 308 14.62 -12.05 -4.23
C GLN A 308 15.94 -12.50 -4.88
N ILE A 309 16.63 -11.57 -5.54
CA ILE A 309 17.96 -11.81 -6.12
C ILE A 309 19.03 -11.89 -5.03
N THR A 310 18.97 -11.03 -4.01
CA THR A 310 19.89 -11.07 -2.86
C THR A 310 19.62 -12.25 -1.91
N GLY A 311 18.36 -12.65 -1.72
CA GLY A 311 17.94 -13.74 -0.84
C GLY A 311 18.48 -15.13 -1.23
N LYS A 312 18.86 -15.35 -2.49
CA LYS A 312 19.50 -16.59 -2.97
C LYS A 312 21.02 -16.64 -2.73
N GLY A 313 21.58 -15.74 -1.91
CA GLY A 313 23.00 -15.77 -1.51
C GLY A 313 23.90 -14.81 -2.27
N ALA A 314 23.34 -13.80 -2.94
CA ALA A 314 24.09 -12.76 -3.63
C ALA A 314 24.58 -11.69 -2.64
N TYR A 315 25.50 -12.07 -1.76
CA TYR A 315 26.13 -11.13 -0.83
C TYR A 315 27.41 -10.57 -1.46
N GLY A 316 27.36 -9.28 -1.81
CA GLY A 316 28.50 -8.53 -2.35
C GLY A 316 28.70 -8.66 -3.88
N LEU A 317 29.67 -7.90 -4.40
CA LEU A 317 29.95 -7.75 -5.84
C LEU A 317 30.14 -9.07 -6.59
N ARG A 318 30.78 -10.07 -5.95
CA ARG A 318 31.00 -11.40 -6.57
C ARG A 318 29.70 -12.20 -6.73
N GLY A 319 28.75 -12.05 -5.81
CA GLY A 319 27.44 -12.68 -5.89
C GLY A 319 26.59 -12.08 -7.01
N LEU A 320 26.60 -10.75 -7.12
CA LEU A 320 25.90 -10.04 -8.21
C LEU A 320 26.52 -10.34 -9.59
N ALA A 321 27.85 -10.44 -9.68
CA ALA A 321 28.54 -10.85 -10.91
C ALA A 321 28.13 -12.25 -11.37
N LYS A 322 28.02 -13.19 -10.44
CA LYS A 322 27.56 -14.55 -10.76
C LYS A 322 26.12 -14.55 -11.29
N ILE A 323 25.24 -13.76 -10.66
CA ILE A 323 23.84 -13.67 -11.09
C ILE A 323 23.70 -13.03 -12.47
N PHE A 324 24.48 -11.98 -12.75
CA PHE A 324 24.51 -11.37 -14.07
C PHE A 324 24.87 -12.40 -15.15
N LEU A 325 25.92 -13.20 -14.89
CA LEU A 325 26.32 -14.30 -15.78
C LEU A 325 25.26 -15.41 -15.91
N GLU A 326 24.49 -15.67 -14.86
CA GLU A 326 23.38 -16.63 -14.92
C GLU A 326 22.17 -16.10 -15.71
N MET A 327 21.99 -14.77 -15.78
CA MET A 327 20.95 -14.14 -16.61
C MET A 327 21.38 -14.01 -18.07
N ASP A 328 22.65 -13.70 -18.34
CA ASP A 328 23.25 -13.59 -19.68
C ASP A 328 23.37 -14.96 -20.35
N GLN A 329 22.26 -15.46 -20.93
CA GLN A 329 22.20 -16.80 -21.52
C GLN A 329 23.11 -16.97 -22.75
N ASN A 330 23.37 -15.89 -23.46
CA ASN A 330 24.15 -15.90 -24.70
C ASN A 330 25.63 -15.53 -24.47
N ASN A 331 26.04 -15.24 -23.23
CA ASN A 331 27.38 -14.84 -22.80
C ASN A 331 27.96 -13.68 -23.63
N ASN A 332 27.10 -12.74 -24.03
CA ASN A 332 27.53 -11.59 -24.82
C ASN A 332 27.97 -10.39 -23.95
N GLY A 333 27.92 -10.53 -22.62
CA GLY A 333 28.30 -9.52 -21.65
C GLY A 333 27.21 -8.48 -21.36
N VAL A 334 25.98 -8.67 -21.88
CA VAL A 334 24.82 -7.81 -21.65
C VAL A 334 23.56 -8.65 -21.41
N VAL A 335 22.60 -8.12 -20.67
CA VAL A 335 21.32 -8.80 -20.45
C VAL A 335 20.24 -8.13 -21.30
N GLU A 336 19.74 -8.83 -22.32
CA GLU A 336 18.64 -8.34 -23.16
C GLU A 336 17.28 -8.54 -22.47
N TYR A 337 16.21 -7.92 -22.96
CA TYR A 337 14.88 -7.99 -22.33
C TYR A 337 14.39 -9.42 -22.07
N ASN A 338 14.60 -10.32 -23.03
CA ASN A 338 14.18 -11.72 -22.91
C ASN A 338 15.02 -12.48 -21.87
N ASP A 339 16.31 -12.20 -21.81
CA ASP A 339 17.25 -12.75 -20.83
C ASP A 339 16.88 -12.28 -19.42
N PHE A 340 16.55 -10.99 -19.27
CA PHE A 340 16.09 -10.39 -18.03
C PHE A 340 14.79 -11.04 -17.54
N LYS A 341 13.80 -11.17 -18.43
CA LYS A 341 12.51 -11.80 -18.12
C LYS A 341 12.66 -13.26 -17.71
N TRP A 342 13.51 -14.01 -18.42
CA TRP A 342 13.82 -15.39 -18.05
C TRP A 342 14.55 -15.47 -16.71
N GLY A 343 15.53 -14.59 -16.51
CA GLY A 343 16.29 -14.47 -15.27
C GLY A 343 15.37 -14.28 -14.07
N LEU A 344 14.48 -13.28 -14.11
CA LEU A 344 13.51 -13.03 -13.04
C LEU A 344 12.67 -14.27 -12.71
N ARG A 345 12.18 -15.00 -13.72
CA ARG A 345 11.45 -16.26 -13.53
C ARG A 345 12.30 -17.34 -12.85
N ASN A 346 13.56 -17.48 -13.25
CA ASN A 346 14.50 -18.42 -12.63
C ASN A 346 14.80 -18.05 -11.16
N PHE A 347 14.75 -16.76 -10.83
CA PHE A 347 14.82 -16.27 -9.45
C PHE A 347 13.51 -16.42 -8.65
N GLY A 348 12.45 -16.97 -9.27
CA GLY A 348 11.15 -17.22 -8.62
C GLY A 348 10.21 -16.01 -8.64
N LEU A 349 10.46 -15.03 -9.49
CA LEU A 349 9.62 -13.85 -9.68
C LEU A 349 8.83 -13.98 -10.99
N THR A 350 7.51 -14.08 -10.86
CA THR A 350 6.58 -13.99 -11.98
C THR A 350 5.95 -12.60 -11.99
N LEU A 351 6.46 -11.73 -12.85
CA LEU A 351 5.91 -10.40 -13.11
C LEU A 351 5.06 -10.41 -14.39
N SER A 352 4.10 -9.48 -14.49
CA SER A 352 3.40 -9.19 -15.74
C SER A 352 4.33 -8.55 -16.78
N GLU A 353 3.91 -8.47 -18.04
CA GLU A 353 4.71 -7.82 -19.10
C GLU A 353 4.97 -6.35 -18.78
N ASP A 354 3.94 -5.63 -18.32
CA ASP A 354 4.06 -4.20 -18.00
C ASP A 354 5.01 -3.97 -16.82
N GLU A 355 4.92 -4.78 -15.76
CA GLU A 355 5.85 -4.72 -14.62
C GLU A 355 7.28 -5.08 -15.03
N THR A 356 7.46 -6.07 -15.92
CA THR A 356 8.78 -6.48 -16.41
C THR A 356 9.41 -5.37 -17.22
N LYS A 357 8.64 -4.71 -18.09
CA LYS A 357 9.08 -3.58 -18.91
C LYS A 357 9.43 -2.37 -18.05
N MET A 358 8.60 -2.02 -17.07
CA MET A 358 8.88 -0.95 -16.11
C MET A 358 10.18 -1.17 -15.37
N ILE A 359 10.42 -2.39 -14.87
CA ILE A 359 11.65 -2.71 -14.16
C ILE A 359 12.86 -2.70 -15.09
N PHE A 360 12.73 -3.29 -16.28
CA PHE A 360 13.81 -3.28 -17.28
C PHE A 360 14.26 -1.86 -17.60
N GLN A 361 13.33 -0.93 -17.80
CA GLN A 361 13.63 0.49 -18.04
C GLN A 361 14.33 1.18 -16.86
N THR A 362 14.10 0.75 -15.62
CA THR A 362 14.88 1.25 -14.48
C THR A 362 16.29 0.67 -14.38
N PHE A 363 16.54 -0.49 -14.99
CA PHE A 363 17.89 -1.06 -15.08
C PHE A 363 18.67 -0.47 -16.25
N ASP A 364 18.06 -0.34 -17.43
CA ASP A 364 18.61 0.24 -18.66
C ASP A 364 18.64 1.77 -18.58
N LYS A 365 19.68 2.33 -17.94
CA LYS A 365 19.80 3.78 -17.69
C LYS A 365 20.09 4.55 -18.97
N ASN A 366 20.85 3.97 -19.89
CA ASN A 366 21.23 4.61 -21.14
C ASN A 366 20.18 4.44 -22.25
N GLY A 367 19.16 3.59 -22.04
CA GLY A 367 18.02 3.38 -22.93
C GLY A 367 18.39 2.62 -24.21
N ASN A 368 19.46 1.83 -24.19
CA ASN A 368 19.97 1.13 -25.37
C ASN A 368 19.25 -0.22 -25.62
N GLY A 369 18.29 -0.59 -24.76
CA GLY A 369 17.52 -1.83 -24.85
C GLY A 369 18.24 -3.05 -24.30
N ARG A 370 19.36 -2.85 -23.59
CA ARG A 370 20.22 -3.90 -23.02
C ARG A 370 20.69 -3.43 -21.64
N ILE A 371 20.85 -4.34 -20.70
CA ILE A 371 21.39 -4.01 -19.37
C ILE A 371 22.87 -4.38 -19.36
N GLU A 372 23.73 -3.36 -19.29
CA GLU A 372 25.16 -3.56 -19.13
C GLU A 372 25.51 -3.98 -17.69
N PHE A 373 26.66 -4.63 -17.50
CA PHE A 373 27.07 -5.09 -16.17
C PHE A 373 27.13 -3.95 -15.14
N ASN A 374 27.61 -2.77 -15.53
CA ASN A 374 27.67 -1.60 -14.66
C ASN A 374 26.27 -1.08 -14.29
N GLU A 375 25.33 -1.08 -15.24
CA GLU A 375 23.95 -0.68 -15.01
C GLU A 375 23.23 -1.66 -14.07
N PHE A 376 23.49 -2.95 -14.24
CA PHE A 376 23.03 -3.99 -13.33
C PHE A 376 23.56 -3.75 -11.91
N LEU A 377 24.88 -3.56 -11.74
CA LEU A 377 25.47 -3.28 -10.43
C LEU A 377 24.89 -2.01 -9.80
N ASP A 378 24.75 -0.95 -10.58
CA ASP A 378 24.14 0.31 -10.16
C ASP A 378 22.72 0.14 -9.66
N ALA A 379 21.92 -0.62 -10.40
CA ALA A 379 20.55 -0.90 -10.00
C ALA A 379 20.52 -1.63 -8.66
N PHE A 380 21.47 -2.52 -8.36
CA PHE A 380 21.55 -3.27 -7.10
C PHE A 380 22.28 -2.54 -5.95
N ARG A 381 22.97 -1.43 -6.20
CA ARG A 381 23.53 -0.58 -5.14
C ARG A 381 22.37 -0.10 -4.24
N LEU A 382 22.46 -0.38 -2.94
CA LEU A 382 21.53 0.15 -1.94
C LEU A 382 21.67 1.67 -1.90
N GLN A 383 20.62 2.44 -1.64
CA GLN A 383 20.77 3.86 -1.33
C GLN A 383 21.28 4.00 0.11
N MET A 384 22.28 4.85 0.34
CA MET A 384 22.77 5.15 1.70
C MET A 384 21.61 5.69 2.54
N SER A 385 21.49 5.26 3.81
CA SER A 385 20.52 5.84 4.74
C SER A 385 20.79 7.34 4.91
N ASP A 386 19.76 8.12 5.21
CA ASP A 386 19.89 9.58 5.40
C ASP A 386 20.98 9.94 6.42
N LYS A 387 21.13 9.09 7.46
CA LYS A 387 22.19 9.22 8.47
C LYS A 387 23.60 9.06 7.88
N ARG A 388 23.81 8.07 7.00
CA ARG A 388 25.11 7.85 6.34
C ARG A 388 25.38 8.96 5.32
N LEU A 389 24.37 9.36 4.55
CA LEU A 389 24.47 10.44 3.57
C LEU A 389 24.85 11.77 4.23
N TYR A 390 24.28 12.08 5.39
CA TYR A 390 24.64 13.26 6.19
C TYR A 390 26.14 13.34 6.51
N TYR A 391 26.77 12.24 6.90
CA TYR A 391 28.21 12.24 7.19
C TYR A 391 29.08 12.38 5.93
N VAL A 392 28.64 11.81 4.80
CA VAL A 392 29.33 11.98 3.51
C VAL A 392 29.24 13.44 3.05
N GLN A 393 28.07 14.08 3.19
CA GLN A 393 27.90 15.52 2.93
C GLN A 393 28.81 16.37 3.82
N ARG A 394 28.88 16.07 5.13
CA ARG A 394 29.78 16.77 6.05
C ARG A 394 31.26 16.59 5.68
N ALA A 395 31.66 15.39 5.27
CA ALA A 395 33.02 15.13 4.79
C ALA A 395 33.36 15.98 3.56
N TYR A 396 32.48 15.98 2.56
CA TYR A 396 32.67 16.77 1.35
C TYR A 396 32.77 18.28 1.65
N ALA A 397 31.83 18.80 2.45
CA ALA A 397 31.83 20.21 2.85
C ALA A 397 33.07 20.61 3.65
N SER A 398 33.58 19.72 4.52
CA SER A 398 34.82 19.95 5.28
C SER A 398 36.05 20.07 4.38
N ILE A 399 36.14 19.24 3.34
CA ILE A 399 37.23 19.29 2.35
C ILE A 399 37.14 20.57 1.53
N GLU A 400 35.95 20.91 1.05
CA GLU A 400 35.68 22.12 0.28
C GLU A 400 35.99 23.38 1.09
N GLN A 401 35.59 23.44 2.36
CA GLN A 401 35.89 24.57 3.24
C GLN A 401 37.40 24.74 3.50
N LYS A 402 38.15 23.64 3.61
CA LYS A 402 39.60 23.68 3.90
C LYS A 402 40.47 23.94 2.67
N ALA A 403 40.04 23.50 1.48
CA ALA A 403 40.87 23.51 0.28
C ALA A 403 40.27 24.29 -0.91
N GLY A 404 39.03 24.78 -0.80
CA GLY A 404 38.30 25.51 -1.83
C GLY A 404 37.75 24.62 -2.96
N LYS A 405 38.56 23.68 -3.48
CA LYS A 405 38.13 22.70 -4.49
C LYS A 405 38.41 21.28 -4.01
N VAL A 406 37.44 20.40 -4.22
CA VAL A 406 37.60 18.96 -3.96
C VAL A 406 38.26 18.32 -5.17
N THR A 407 39.54 17.99 -5.07
CA THR A 407 40.34 17.30 -6.10
C THR A 407 41.05 16.11 -5.48
N LEU A 408 41.60 15.21 -6.30
CA LEU A 408 42.37 14.07 -5.78
C LEU A 408 43.55 14.54 -4.91
N GLU A 409 44.19 15.65 -5.29
CA GLU A 409 45.29 16.24 -4.54
C GLU A 409 44.83 16.76 -3.17
N THR A 410 43.71 17.49 -3.10
CA THR A 410 43.23 18.08 -1.84
C THR A 410 42.68 17.02 -0.90
N MET A 411 41.98 16.02 -1.43
CA MET A 411 41.56 14.84 -0.68
C MET A 411 42.76 14.07 -0.13
N GLY A 412 43.78 13.84 -0.95
CA GLY A 412 44.98 13.12 -0.54
C GLY A 412 45.77 13.83 0.56
N ARG A 413 45.76 15.17 0.57
CA ARG A 413 46.42 15.97 1.60
C ARG A 413 45.66 15.98 2.93
N LEU A 414 44.33 15.91 2.88
CA LEU A 414 43.45 16.08 4.04
C LEU A 414 43.00 14.78 4.69
N ILE A 415 43.05 13.65 3.97
CA ILE A 415 42.64 12.35 4.50
C ILE A 415 43.58 11.89 5.61
N ASN A 416 43.00 11.53 6.76
CA ASN A 416 43.72 10.99 7.90
C ASN A 416 43.81 9.46 7.78
N VAL A 417 44.91 8.99 7.21
CA VAL A 417 45.15 7.56 6.99
C VAL A 417 45.64 6.85 8.27
N LYS A 418 46.15 7.61 9.26
CA LYS A 418 46.69 7.06 10.51
C LYS A 418 45.62 6.37 11.35
N GLU A 419 44.41 6.92 11.33
CA GLU A 419 43.28 6.39 12.09
C GLU A 419 42.44 5.36 11.32
N HIS A 420 42.90 4.92 10.14
CA HIS A 420 42.20 3.91 9.37
C HIS A 420 42.17 2.56 10.12
N PRO A 421 41.03 1.85 10.18
CA PRO A 421 40.90 0.60 10.94
C PRO A 421 41.98 -0.46 10.63
N ASP A 422 42.35 -0.61 9.35
CA ASP A 422 43.37 -1.58 8.93
C ASP A 422 44.81 -1.16 9.32
N VAL A 423 45.06 0.14 9.49
CA VAL A 423 46.36 0.64 9.97
C VAL A 423 46.46 0.42 11.48
N LEU A 424 45.40 0.72 12.23
CA LEU A 424 45.34 0.49 13.67
C LEU A 424 45.43 -1.00 14.04
N LYS A 425 44.88 -1.89 13.20
CA LYS A 425 44.97 -3.34 13.37
C LYS A 425 46.26 -3.96 12.82
N GLY A 426 47.12 -3.16 12.19
CA GLY A 426 48.40 -3.61 11.62
C GLY A 426 48.27 -4.48 10.35
N TYR A 427 47.09 -4.51 9.73
CA TYR A 427 46.87 -5.27 8.49
C TYR A 427 47.43 -4.57 7.25
N LYS A 428 47.48 -3.23 7.26
CA LYS A 428 48.02 -2.42 6.17
C LYS A 428 48.84 -1.25 6.71
N THR A 429 49.85 -0.83 5.95
CA THR A 429 50.59 0.40 6.23
C THR A 429 49.80 1.64 5.76
N GLU A 430 50.07 2.82 6.34
CA GLU A 430 49.48 4.09 5.89
C GLU A 430 49.65 4.29 4.37
N ARG A 431 50.82 3.94 3.84
CA ARG A 431 51.12 4.04 2.41
C ARG A 431 50.24 3.12 1.55
N GLN A 432 49.96 1.90 2.01
CA GLN A 432 49.09 0.96 1.29
C GLN A 432 47.64 1.43 1.30
N VAL A 433 47.12 1.89 2.44
CA VAL A 433 45.75 2.41 2.51
C VAL A 433 45.59 3.67 1.65
N PHE A 434 46.61 4.54 1.63
CA PHE A 434 46.60 5.71 0.76
C PHE A 434 46.63 5.33 -0.73
N GLN A 435 47.45 4.34 -1.11
CA GLN A 435 47.49 3.84 -2.49
C GLN A 435 46.16 3.21 -2.91
N ASP A 436 45.54 2.43 -2.02
CA ASP A 436 44.21 1.86 -2.25
C ASP A 436 43.19 2.99 -2.46
N PHE A 437 43.15 3.99 -1.57
CA PHE A 437 42.27 5.15 -1.69
C PHE A 437 42.43 5.87 -3.04
N VAL A 438 43.66 6.19 -3.44
CA VAL A 438 43.96 6.86 -4.72
C VAL A 438 43.62 5.98 -5.92
N SER A 439 43.77 4.65 -5.81
CA SER A 439 43.52 3.73 -6.91
C SER A 439 42.05 3.64 -7.35
N HIS A 440 41.12 4.02 -6.47
CA HIS A 440 39.68 4.08 -6.77
C HIS A 440 39.30 5.27 -7.68
N TRP A 441 40.18 6.25 -7.84
CA TRP A 441 39.92 7.44 -8.63
C TRP A 441 40.64 7.34 -9.99
N ASN A 442 39.92 7.67 -11.07
CA ASN A 442 40.48 7.62 -12.42
C ASN A 442 41.64 8.63 -12.57
N LYS A 443 42.85 8.14 -12.81
CA LYS A 443 44.13 8.88 -12.70
C LYS A 443 44.42 9.85 -13.86
N SER A 444 43.50 10.06 -14.78
CA SER A 444 43.75 10.82 -16.02
C SER A 444 44.02 12.31 -15.78
N ASN A 445 43.55 12.89 -14.68
CA ASN A 445 43.88 14.28 -14.30
C ASN A 445 43.70 14.52 -12.77
N PRO A 446 44.78 14.73 -11.99
CA PRO A 446 44.72 14.93 -10.53
C PRO A 446 44.10 16.27 -10.10
N ASP A 447 44.07 17.27 -11.00
CA ASP A 447 43.47 18.59 -10.75
C ASP A 447 41.97 18.64 -11.10
N ARG A 448 41.41 17.51 -11.57
CA ARG A 448 39.98 17.40 -11.85
C ARG A 448 39.19 17.60 -10.57
N VAL A 449 38.22 18.52 -10.62
CA VAL A 449 37.24 18.71 -9.55
C VAL A 449 36.34 17.48 -9.51
N ILE A 450 36.26 16.89 -8.32
CA ILE A 450 35.44 15.73 -8.01
C ILE A 450 34.12 16.25 -7.46
N SER A 451 33.03 15.91 -8.14
CA SER A 451 31.69 16.33 -7.73
C SER A 451 31.22 15.61 -6.46
N PHE A 452 30.25 16.19 -5.75
CA PHE A 452 29.62 15.50 -4.61
C PHE A 452 29.01 14.16 -5.02
N GLN A 453 28.50 14.05 -6.25
CA GLN A 453 27.95 12.81 -6.77
C GLN A 453 29.01 11.70 -6.84
N GLU A 454 30.17 11.98 -7.44
CA GLU A 454 31.28 11.01 -7.53
C GLU A 454 31.86 10.66 -6.15
N PHE A 455 31.93 11.64 -5.24
CA PHE A 455 32.33 11.41 -3.85
C PHE A 455 31.30 10.55 -3.09
N GLY A 456 30.02 10.78 -3.34
CA GLY A 456 28.92 9.98 -2.82
C GLY A 456 28.98 8.54 -3.30
N GLU A 457 29.25 8.32 -4.59
CA GLU A 457 29.38 6.98 -5.20
C GLU A 457 30.53 6.18 -4.58
N PHE A 458 31.70 6.81 -4.35
CA PHE A 458 32.81 6.15 -3.64
C PHE A 458 32.40 5.69 -2.23
N TYR A 459 31.76 6.56 -1.44
CA TYR A 459 31.32 6.21 -0.09
C TYR A 459 30.08 5.30 -0.08
N GLN A 460 29.34 5.20 -1.18
CA GLN A 460 28.27 4.24 -1.37
C GLN A 460 28.82 2.81 -1.39
N ASP A 461 29.93 2.60 -2.09
CA ASP A 461 30.62 1.32 -2.14
C ASP A 461 31.23 0.96 -0.78
N VAL A 462 31.86 1.93 -0.09
CA VAL A 462 32.35 1.73 1.30
C VAL A 462 31.19 1.40 2.25
N SER A 463 30.07 2.11 2.14
CA SER A 463 28.85 1.87 2.92
C SER A 463 28.33 0.44 2.73
N SER A 464 28.36 -0.08 1.50
CA SER A 464 27.91 -1.44 1.19
C SER A 464 28.75 -2.54 1.87
N SER A 465 30.01 -2.24 2.19
CA SER A 465 30.92 -3.15 2.89
C SER A 465 30.82 -3.11 4.41
N VAL A 466 30.08 -2.14 4.97
CA VAL A 466 29.97 -1.91 6.42
C VAL A 466 28.53 -2.14 6.89
N GLN A 467 28.36 -3.18 7.72
CA GLN A 467 27.03 -3.60 8.21
C GLN A 467 26.42 -2.63 9.23
N GLN A 468 27.21 -2.04 10.14
CA GLN A 468 26.72 -1.17 11.21
C GLN A 468 26.93 0.31 10.90
N ASP A 469 25.90 1.13 11.08
CA ASP A 469 25.93 2.58 10.83
C ASP A 469 26.98 3.30 11.70
N GLU A 470 27.15 2.86 12.94
CA GLU A 470 28.13 3.42 13.89
C GLU A 470 29.57 3.21 13.39
N THR A 471 29.82 2.08 12.73
CA THR A 471 31.15 1.78 12.19
C THR A 471 31.44 2.66 10.97
N PHE A 472 30.45 2.84 10.09
CA PHE A 472 30.57 3.72 8.92
C PHE A 472 30.76 5.19 9.33
N GLU A 473 30.00 5.65 10.31
CA GLU A 473 30.14 6.97 10.92
C GLU A 473 31.55 7.18 11.49
N ALA A 474 32.06 6.21 12.26
CA ALA A 474 33.39 6.29 12.84
C ALA A 474 34.49 6.36 11.76
N ILE A 475 34.33 5.64 10.66
CA ILE A 475 35.26 5.69 9.52
C ILE A 475 35.30 7.09 8.93
N LEU A 476 34.16 7.69 8.61
CA LEU A 476 34.10 9.04 8.02
C LEU A 476 34.63 10.12 8.97
N LYS A 477 34.25 10.07 10.25
CA LYS A 477 34.71 11.05 11.26
C LYS A 477 36.22 11.03 11.42
N LYS A 478 36.80 9.84 11.53
CA LYS A 478 38.25 9.67 11.70
C LYS A 478 39.02 10.00 10.43
N SER A 479 38.51 9.59 9.26
CA SER A 479 39.19 9.81 7.97
C SER A 479 39.25 11.28 7.58
N TRP A 480 38.26 12.10 7.97
CA TRP A 480 38.18 13.52 7.57
C TRP A 480 38.26 14.52 8.72
N ASN A 481 38.50 14.03 9.95
CA ASN A 481 38.56 14.82 11.18
C ASN A 481 37.32 15.73 11.35
N LEU A 482 36.12 15.11 11.37
CA LEU A 482 34.80 15.77 11.42
C LEU A 482 34.20 15.96 12.81
#